data_AF-A0A518EXI5-F1
#
_entry.id   AF-A0A518EXI5-F1
#
_cell.length_a   1.000
_cell.length_b   1.000
_cell.length_c   1.000
_cell.angle_alpha   90.00
_cell.angle_beta   90.00
_cell.angle_gamma   90.00
#
_symmetry.space_group_name_H-M   'P 1'
#
loop_
_entity.id
_entity.type
_entity.pdbx_description
1 polymer ?
#
loop_
_entity_poly.entity_id
_entity_poly.type
_entity_poly.pdbx_seq_one_letter_code
_entity_poly.pdbx_strand_id
1 'polypeptide(L)' 'MNDLGFHIGLFLFSTLVIVAVSCMFTEADDQKALRLFPRRYLTFVLVSTVVVVVMLAVEHTFASVS' A
#
# COMPACT_ATOMS: atom_id res chain seq x y z
N MET A 1 -9.64 -15.43 -10.41
CA MET A 1 -10.09 -14.00 -10.40
C MET A 1 -11.14 -13.71 -9.32
N ASN A 2 -11.91 -14.70 -8.83
CA ASN A 2 -12.97 -14.47 -7.84
C ASN A 2 -12.48 -14.01 -6.45
N ASP A 3 -11.20 -14.22 -6.13
CA ASP A 3 -10.63 -13.82 -4.84
C ASP A 3 -9.88 -12.48 -4.90
N LEU A 4 -9.82 -11.82 -6.06
CA LEU A 4 -9.01 -10.61 -6.23
C LEU A 4 -9.42 -9.51 -5.23
N GLY A 5 -10.73 -9.29 -5.08
CA GLY A 5 -11.25 -8.33 -4.11
C GLY A 5 -10.89 -8.67 -2.67
N PHE A 6 -10.89 -9.97 -2.31
CA PHE A 6 -10.47 -10.44 -0.99
C PHE A 6 -8.99 -10.14 -0.73
N HIS A 7 -8.12 -10.42 -1.71
CA HIS A 7 -6.68 -10.15 -1.58
C HIS A 7 -6.37 -8.66 -1.50
N ILE A 8 -7.06 -7.83 -2.29
CA ILE A 8 -6.94 -6.37 -2.20
C ILE A 8 -7.40 -5.88 -0.83
N GLY A 9 -8.54 -6.38 -0.34
CA GLY A 9 -9.03 -6.04 1.00
C GLY A 9 -8.04 -6.43 2.10
N LEU A 10 -7.48 -7.65 2.03
CA LEU A 10 -6.48 -8.14 2.96
C LEU A 10 -5.20 -7.29 2.92
N PHE A 11 -4.75 -6.89 1.72
CA PHE A 11 -3.60 -6.00 1.54
C PHE A 11 -3.86 -4.62 2.16
N LEU A 12 -4.99 -3.99 1.85
CA LEU A 12 -5.33 -2.68 2.41
C LEU A 12 -5.45 -2.74 3.93
N PHE A 13 -6.08 -3.77 4.48
CA PHE A 13 -6.23 -3.94 5.92
C PHE A 13 -4.90 -4.20 6.63
N SER A 14 -4.08 -5.12 6.13
CA SER A 14 -2.77 -5.43 6.71
C SER A 14 -1.83 -4.22 6.69
N THR A 15 -1.79 -3.49 5.58
CA THR A 15 -0.97 -2.29 5.44
C THR A 15 -1.48 -1.14 6.30
N LEU A 16 -2.79 -1.05 6.55
CA LEU A 16 -3.37 -0.09 7.50
C LEU A 16 -2.77 -0.29 8.89
N VAL A 17 -2.74 -1.53 9.37
CA VAL A 17 -2.17 -1.87 10.69
C VAL A 17 -0.69 -1.55 10.73
N ILE A 18 0.08 -1.93 9.71
CA ILE A 18 1.53 -1.67 9.64
C ILE A 18 1.80 -0.17 9.69
N VAL A 19 1.16 0.61 8.82
CA VAL A 19 1.37 2.06 8.75
C VAL A 19 0.90 2.76 10.03
N ALA A 20 -0.19 2.28 10.65
CA ALA A 20 -0.68 2.83 11.91
C ALA A 20 0.35 2.63 13.02
N VAL A 21 0.81 1.39 13.21
CA VAL A 21 1.84 1.04 14.18
C VAL A 21 3.11 1.83 13.94
N SER A 22 3.64 1.84 12.71
CA SER A 22 4.83 2.63 12.37
C SER A 22 4.64 4.12 12.64
N CYS A 23 3.47 4.70 12.34
CA CYS A 23 3.19 6.12 12.57
C CYS A 23 3.17 6.45 14.07
N MET A 24 2.50 5.62 14.87
CA MET A 24 2.37 5.81 16.32
C MET A 24 3.70 5.61 17.06
N PHE A 25 4.57 4.70 16.59
CA PHE A 25 5.90 4.53 17.18
C PHE A 25 6.93 5.59 16.72
N THR A 26 6.66 6.29 15.62
CA THR A 26 7.58 7.32 15.09
C THR A 26 7.32 8.69 15.71
N GLU A 27 6.07 9.05 15.94
CA GLU A 27 5.69 10.36 16.46
C GLU A 27 5.48 10.29 17.97
N ALA A 28 6.17 11.14 18.73
CA ALA A 28 6.03 11.20 20.19
C ALA A 28 4.74 11.90 20.67
N ASP A 29 4.00 12.56 19.76
CA ASP A 29 2.75 13.27 20.05
C ASP A 29 1.59 12.60 19.30
N ASP A 30 0.64 12.07 20.07
CA ASP A 30 -0.55 11.37 19.57
C ASP A 30 -1.41 12.23 18.64
N GLN A 31 -1.59 13.53 18.94
CA GLN A 31 -2.39 14.40 18.08
C GLN A 31 -1.75 14.59 16.72
N LYS A 32 -0.42 14.71 16.70
CA LYS A 32 0.34 14.82 15.46
C LYS A 32 0.29 13.51 14.67
N ALA A 33 0.41 12.37 15.34
CA ALA A 33 0.33 11.05 14.73
C ALA A 33 -1.02 10.82 14.02
N LEU A 34 -2.13 11.14 14.68
CA LEU A 34 -3.48 10.98 14.12
C LEU A 34 -3.71 11.85 12.87
N ARG A 35 -3.15 13.06 12.82
CA ARG A 35 -3.26 13.96 11.65
C ARG A 35 -2.39 13.48 10.48
N LEU A 36 -1.24 12.89 10.75
CA LEU A 36 -0.30 12.44 9.72
C LEU A 36 -0.64 11.07 9.15
N PHE A 37 -1.25 10.20 9.96
CA PHE A 37 -1.60 8.83 9.59
C PHE A 37 -2.33 8.71 8.23
N PRO A 38 -3.46 9.41 7.97
CA PRO A 38 -4.20 9.22 6.73
C PRO A 38 -3.36 9.60 5.50
N ARG A 39 -2.56 10.67 5.59
CA ARG A 39 -1.66 11.08 4.51
C ARG A 39 -0.56 10.04 4.27
N ARG A 40 0.06 9.51 5.34
CA ARG A 40 1.10 8.47 5.22
C ARG A 40 0.54 7.17 4.62
N TYR A 41 -0.66 6.77 5.03
CA TYR A 41 -1.32 5.60 4.49
C TYR A 41 -1.66 5.76 3.00
N LEU A 42 -2.24 6.89 2.59
CA LEU A 42 -2.52 7.16 1.18
C LEU A 42 -1.25 7.16 0.33
N THR A 43 -0.17 7.80 0.80
CA THR A 43 1.13 7.76 0.11
C THR A 43 1.63 6.33 -0.07
N PHE A 44 1.54 5.49 0.96
CA PHE A 44 1.95 4.09 0.89
C PHE A 44 1.16 3.30 -0.16
N VAL A 45 -0.17 3.45 -0.17
CA VAL A 45 -1.04 2.76 -1.13
C VAL A 45 -0.77 3.23 -2.56
N LEU A 46 -0.57 4.54 -2.76
CA LEU A 46 -0.25 5.10 -4.07
C LEU A 46 1.09 4.57 -4.60
N VAL A 47 2.14 4.58 -3.78
CA VAL A 47 3.45 4.04 -4.16
C VAL A 47 3.35 2.55 -4.48
N SER A 48 2.62 1.78 -3.66
CA SER A 48 2.38 0.36 -3.92
C SER A 48 1.66 0.11 -5.25
N THR A 49 0.69 0.96 -5.58
CA THR A 49 -0.03 0.91 -6.87
C THR A 49 0.91 1.14 -8.04
N VAL A 50 1.83 2.11 -7.93
CA VAL A 50 2.86 2.35 -8.96
C VAL A 50 3.72 1.11 -9.16
N VAL A 51 4.14 0.44 -8.08
CA VAL A 51 4.93 -0.80 -8.18
C VAL A 51 4.17 -1.89 -8.93
N VAL A 52 2.88 -2.09 -8.62
CA VAL A 52 2.03 -3.05 -9.34
C VAL A 52 1.94 -2.72 -10.83
N VAL A 53 1.73 -1.44 -11.18
CA VAL A 53 1.69 -1.00 -12.59
C VAL A 53 3.02 -1.29 -13.30
N VAL A 54 4.15 -1.05 -12.64
CA VAL A 54 5.48 -1.37 -13.19
C VAL A 54 5.64 -2.87 -13.41
N MET A 55 5.23 -3.70 -12.43
CA MET A 55 5.31 -5.15 -12.58
C MET A 55 4.44 -5.64 -13.75
N LEU A 56 3.22 -5.13 -13.89
CA LEU A 56 2.34 -5.50 -15.01
C LEU A 56 2.90 -5.05 -16.36
N ALA A 57 3.50 -3.85 -16.44
CA ALA A 57 4.13 -3.36 -17.66
C ALA A 57 5.32 -4.24 -18.07
N VAL A 58 6.13 -4.66 -17.09
CA VAL A 58 7.24 -5.60 -17.28
C VAL A 58 6.69 -6.95 -17.75
N GLU A 59 5.72 -7.54 -17.04
CA GLU A 59 5.09 -8.81 -17.42
C GLU A 59 4.57 -8.77 -18.87
N HIS A 60 3.84 -7.73 -19.25
CA HIS A 60 3.36 -7.56 -20.62
C HIS A 60 4.49 -7.44 -21.64
N THR A 61 5.56 -6.70 -21.31
CA THR A 61 6.69 -6.50 -22.22
C THR A 61 7.44 -7.82 -22.44
N PHE A 62 7.77 -8.54 -21.37
CA PHE A 62 8.49 -9.81 -21.47
C PHE A 62 7.64 -10.95 -22.02
N ALA A 63 6.35 -11.00 -21.69
CA ALA A 63 5.42 -11.97 -22.29
C ALA A 63 5.22 -11.76 -23.79
N SER A 64 5.42 -10.54 -24.31
CA SER A 64 5.36 -10.27 -25.76
C SER A 64 6.60 -10.77 -26.53
N VAL A 65 7.68 -11.11 -25.83
CA VAL A 65 8.96 -11.55 -26.41
C VAL A 65 9.10 -13.09 -26.40
N SER A 66 8.25 -13.80 -25.63
CA SER A 66 8.15 -15.26 -25.61
C SER A 66 7.09 -15.77 -26.59
#